data_AF-A0A964PIM8-F1
#
_entry.id   AF-A0A964PIM8-F1
#
_cell.length_a   1.000
_cell.length_b   1.000
_cell.length_c   1.000
_cell.angle_alpha   90.00
_cell.angle_beta   90.00
_cell.angle_gamma   90.00
#
_symmetry.space_group_name_H-M   'P 1'
#
loop_
_entity.id
_entity.type
_entity.pdbx_description
1 polymer ?
#
loop_
_entity_poly.entity_id
_entity_poly.type
_entity_poly.pdbx_seq_one_letter_code
_entity_poly.pdbx_strand_id
1 'polypeptide(L)'
;MAGRLTDRWLAERLAGAPAVLVQRASEFVGQVESPTTPERLAAAARGALEAALARTADRGAALDLLAADALVTLALAAQVETGPTGLAQFARELRDQEGPRA
;
A
#
# COMPACT_ATOMS: atom_id res chain seq x y z
N MET A 1 4.36 -17.00 -8.99
CA MET A 1 5.74 -16.60 -8.62
C MET A 1 5.87 -15.11 -8.25
N ALA A 2 5.01 -14.21 -8.75
CA ALA A 2 5.06 -12.77 -8.45
C ALA A 2 4.97 -12.43 -6.93
N GLY A 3 4.11 -13.14 -6.17
CA GLY A 3 3.93 -12.87 -4.73
C GLY A 3 5.23 -12.92 -3.90
N ARG A 4 6.08 -13.93 -4.13
CA ARG A 4 7.35 -14.09 -3.39
C ARG A 4 8.39 -13.01 -3.69
N LEU A 5 8.34 -12.37 -4.86
CA LEU A 5 9.22 -11.26 -5.22
C LEU A 5 8.77 -9.97 -4.53
N THR A 6 7.46 -9.72 -4.49
CA THR A 6 6.89 -8.59 -3.74
C THR A 6 7.21 -8.68 -2.26
N ASP A 7 7.11 -9.87 -1.65
CA ASP A 7 7.32 -10.04 -0.21
C ASP A 7 8.78 -9.76 0.19
N ARG A 8 9.75 -10.21 -0.61
CA ARG A 8 11.18 -9.90 -0.38
C ARG A 8 11.47 -8.41 -0.57
N TRP A 9 10.97 -7.83 -1.66
CA TRP A 9 11.15 -6.40 -1.95
C TRP A 9 10.56 -5.53 -0.84
N LEU A 10 9.38 -5.88 -0.34
CA LEU A 10 8.71 -5.19 0.75
C LEU A 10 9.51 -5.30 2.06
N ALA A 11 10.03 -6.49 2.37
CA ALA A 11 10.87 -6.71 3.55
C ALA A 11 12.16 -5.87 3.52
N GLU A 12 12.78 -5.71 2.35
CA GLU A 12 13.94 -4.83 2.18
C GLU A 12 13.58 -3.36 2.39
N ARG A 13 12.42 -2.91 1.89
CA ARG A 13 11.98 -1.50 2.01
C ARG A 13 11.48 -1.12 3.39
N LEU A 14 10.98 -2.09 4.16
CA LEU A 14 10.52 -1.90 5.52
C LEU A 14 11.60 -2.25 6.57
N ALA A 15 12.84 -2.52 6.14
CA ALA A 15 13.94 -2.80 7.04
C ALA A 15 14.16 -1.62 8.02
N GLY A 16 14.09 -1.91 9.32
CA GLY A 16 14.22 -0.90 10.39
C GLY A 16 12.94 -0.13 10.72
N ALA A 17 11.83 -0.39 10.03
CA ALA A 17 10.53 0.17 10.41
C ALA A 17 9.99 -0.50 11.69
N PRO A 18 9.10 0.17 12.46
CA PRO A 18 8.47 -0.41 13.64
C PRO A 18 7.73 -1.72 13.31
N ALA A 19 7.99 -2.78 14.06
CA ALA A 19 7.48 -4.14 13.77
C ALA A 19 5.94 -4.19 13.60
N VAL A 20 5.20 -3.40 14.39
CA VAL A 20 3.73 -3.32 14.31
C VAL A 20 3.25 -2.76 12.96
N LEU A 21 3.98 -1.79 12.40
CA LEU A 21 3.65 -1.21 11.10
C LEU A 21 4.00 -2.18 9.97
N VAL A 22 5.15 -2.86 10.08
CA VAL A 22 5.55 -3.91 9.13
C VAL A 22 4.49 -4.99 9.08
N GLN A 23 4.07 -5.50 10.24
CA GLN A 23 3.03 -6.52 10.33
C GLN A 23 1.72 -6.04 9.69
N ARG A 24 1.22 -4.85 10.03
CA ARG A 24 -0.05 -4.36 9.45
C ARG A 24 0.04 -4.16 7.94
N ALA A 25 1.12 -3.59 7.43
CA ALA A 25 1.32 -3.44 5.99
C ALA A 25 1.34 -4.81 5.28
N SER A 26 2.07 -5.79 5.83
CA SER A 26 2.11 -7.15 5.29
C SER A 26 0.75 -7.85 5.31
N GLU A 27 -0.07 -7.63 6.34
CA GLU A 27 -1.42 -8.19 6.43
C GLU A 27 -2.32 -7.69 5.29
N PHE A 28 -2.30 -6.38 4.98
CA PHE A 28 -3.07 -5.84 3.85
C PHE A 28 -2.53 -6.31 2.50
N VAL A 29 -1.21 -6.39 2.33
CA VAL A 29 -0.59 -6.93 1.10
C VAL A 29 -0.92 -8.41 0.90
N GLY A 30 -1.04 -9.18 1.98
CA GLY A 30 -1.44 -10.58 1.96
C GLY A 30 -2.89 -10.83 1.52
N GLN A 31 -3.76 -9.82 1.60
CA GLN A 31 -5.18 -9.91 1.22
C GLN A 31 -5.42 -9.58 -0.25
N VAL A 32 -4.40 -9.08 -0.96
CA VAL A 32 -4.53 -8.58 -2.33
C VAL A 32 -3.73 -9.44 -3.29
N GLU A 33 -4.40 -9.92 -4.32
CA GLU A 33 -3.79 -10.52 -5.51
C GLU A 33 -3.81 -9.52 -6.66
N SER A 34 -2.65 -9.28 -7.27
CA SER A 34 -2.52 -8.41 -8.44
C SER A 34 -1.31 -8.83 -9.28
N PRO A 35 -1.36 -8.65 -10.61
CA PRO A 35 -0.30 -9.09 -11.51
C PRO A 35 1.00 -8.30 -11.34
N THR A 36 0.94 -7.04 -10.88
CA THR A 36 2.12 -6.19 -10.71
C THR A 36 2.32 -5.76 -9.27
N THR A 37 3.58 -5.51 -8.88
CA THR A 37 3.89 -5.04 -7.52
C THR A 37 3.30 -3.65 -7.22
N PRO A 38 3.40 -2.64 -8.11
CA PRO A 38 2.80 -1.33 -7.87
C PRO A 38 1.28 -1.40 -7.63
N GLU A 39 0.55 -2.13 -8.47
CA GLU A 39 -0.90 -2.28 -8.34
C GLU A 39 -1.28 -3.07 -7.09
N ARG A 40 -0.53 -4.12 -6.74
CA ARG A 40 -0.75 -4.89 -5.50
C ARG A 40 -0.62 -4.00 -4.26
N LEU A 41 0.42 -3.16 -4.22
CA LEU A 41 0.65 -2.23 -3.12
C LEU A 41 -0.41 -1.12 -3.07
N ALA A 42 -0.82 -0.59 -4.23
CA ALA A 42 -1.89 0.40 -4.34
C ALA A 42 -3.23 -0.13 -3.81
N ALA A 43 -3.63 -1.34 -4.23
CA ALA A 43 -4.86 -1.97 -3.75
C ALA A 43 -4.78 -2.33 -2.26
N ALA A 44 -3.62 -2.75 -1.75
CA ALA A 44 -3.42 -2.97 -0.32
C ALA A 44 -3.53 -1.68 0.49
N ALA A 45 -2.98 -0.57 -0.01
CA ALA A 45 -3.11 0.75 0.61
C ALA A 45 -4.57 1.18 0.72
N ARG A 46 -5.35 0.95 -0.34
CA ARG A 46 -6.79 1.22 -0.36
C ARG A 46 -7.53 0.39 0.70
N GLY A 47 -7.27 -0.91 0.78
CA GLY A 47 -7.87 -1.76 1.81
C GLY A 47 -7.54 -1.29 3.23
N ALA A 48 -6.32 -0.81 3.45
CA ALA A 48 -5.91 -0.22 4.73
C ALA A 48 -6.65 1.08 5.05
N LEU A 49 -6.83 1.97 4.06
CA LEU A 49 -7.58 3.21 4.22
C LEU A 49 -9.07 2.93 4.50
N GLU A 50 -9.69 2.02 3.75
CA GLU A 50 -11.10 1.62 3.96
C GLU A 50 -11.28 1.02 5.37
N ALA A 51 -10.35 0.19 5.83
CA ALA A 51 -10.37 -0.36 7.19
C ALA A 51 -10.21 0.72 8.27
N ALA A 52 -9.33 1.70 8.05
CA ALA A 52 -9.16 2.83 8.96
C ALA A 52 -10.43 3.68 9.08
N LEU A 53 -11.10 3.95 7.94
CA LEU A 53 -12.32 4.75 7.89
C LEU A 53 -13.53 4.03 8.50
N ALA A 54 -13.56 2.69 8.45
CA ALA A 54 -14.63 1.89 9.03
C ALA A 54 -14.54 1.73 10.56
N ARG A 55 -13.40 2.04 11.19
CA ARG A 55 -13.18 1.91 12.63
C ARG A 55 -13.55 3.18 13.39
N THR A 56 -13.98 3.03 14.64
CA THR A 56 -13.97 4.15 15.60
C THR A 56 -12.54 4.61 15.84
N ALA A 57 -12.34 5.92 16.02
CA ALA A 57 -11.04 6.57 16.12
C ALA A 57 -10.21 6.06 17.32
N ASP A 58 -9.57 4.91 17.13
CA ASP A 58 -8.70 4.25 18.09
C ASP A 58 -7.30 4.05 17.49
N ARG A 59 -6.42 3.43 18.28
CA ARG A 59 -5.03 3.20 17.87
C ARG A 59 -4.91 2.24 16.69
N GLY A 60 -5.88 1.35 16.49
CA GLY A 60 -5.95 0.46 15.34
C GLY A 60 -6.23 1.23 14.06
N ALA A 61 -7.17 2.17 14.09
CA ALA A 61 -7.44 3.07 12.96
C ALA A 61 -6.19 3.89 12.59
N ALA A 62 -5.45 4.41 13.59
CA ALA A 62 -4.20 5.14 13.33
C ALA A 62 -3.11 4.26 12.69
N LEU A 63 -2.99 3.00 13.10
CA LEU A 63 -2.05 2.06 12.49
C LEU A 63 -2.44 1.70 11.05
N ASP A 64 -3.74 1.59 10.77
CA ASP A 64 -4.24 1.31 9.42
C ASP A 64 -4.02 2.51 8.48
N LEU A 65 -4.16 3.75 8.96
CA LEU A 65 -3.79 4.95 8.21
C LEU A 65 -2.29 5.00 7.91
N LEU A 66 -1.44 4.71 8.90
CA LEU A 66 0.01 4.65 8.70
C LEU A 66 0.42 3.55 7.72
N ALA A 67 -0.27 2.41 7.74
CA ALA A 67 -0.06 1.35 6.78
C ALA A 67 -0.48 1.78 5.37
N ALA A 68 -1.63 2.45 5.22
CA ALA A 68 -2.08 3.00 3.95
C ALA A 68 -1.06 3.98 3.35
N ASP A 69 -0.59 4.96 4.13
CA ASP A 69 0.41 5.95 3.70
C ASP A 69 1.74 5.30 3.25
N ALA A 70 2.24 4.35 4.04
CA ALA A 70 3.45 3.61 3.70
C ALA A 70 3.27 2.83 2.38
N LEU A 71 2.14 2.16 2.20
CA LEU A 71 1.86 1.37 1.01
C LEU A 71 1.67 2.23 -0.24
N VAL A 72 1.06 3.42 -0.15
CA VAL A 72 1.01 4.39 -1.26
C VAL A 72 2.42 4.81 -1.67
N THR A 73 3.26 5.16 -0.70
CA THR A 73 4.65 5.56 -0.95
C THR A 73 5.43 4.44 -1.64
N LEU A 74 5.25 3.20 -1.19
CA LEU A 74 5.92 2.02 -1.77
C LEU A 74 5.37 1.66 -3.15
N ALA A 75 4.07 1.83 -3.40
CA ALA A 75 3.48 1.65 -4.72
C ALA A 75 4.10 2.61 -5.75
N LEU A 76 4.26 3.88 -5.38
CA LEU A 76 4.93 4.89 -6.21
C LEU A 76 6.41 4.55 -6.44
N ALA A 77 7.13 4.14 -5.39
CA ALA A 77 8.52 3.71 -5.51
C ALA A 77 8.67 2.49 -6.44
N ALA A 78 7.78 1.50 -6.32
CA ALA A 78 7.75 0.33 -7.20
C ALA A 78 7.44 0.74 -8.65
N GLN A 79 6.52 1.69 -8.88
CA GLN A 79 6.24 2.20 -10.22
C GLN A 79 7.48 2.84 -10.85
N VAL A 80 8.21 3.68 -10.10
CA VAL A 80 9.47 4.29 -10.57
C VAL A 80 10.48 3.24 -11.02
N GLU A 81 10.60 2.12 -10.30
CA GLU A 81 11.50 1.02 -10.64
C GLU A 81 11.10 0.26 -11.91
N THR A 82 9.80 0.17 -12.22
CA THR A 82 9.34 -0.40 -13.50
C THR A 82 9.55 0.55 -14.68
N GLY A 83 9.82 1.83 -14.40
CA GLY A 83 10.06 2.89 -15.38
C GLY A 83 9.26 4.15 -15.04
N PRO A 84 9.83 5.35 -15.25
CA PRO A 84 9.16 6.61 -14.92
C PRO A 84 7.97 6.92 -15.86
N THR A 85 7.94 6.29 -17.03
CA THR A 85 6.83 6.40 -17.98
C THR A 85 5.57 5.81 -17.34
N GLY A 86 4.53 6.62 -17.20
CA GLY A 86 3.27 6.20 -16.57
C GLY A 86 3.14 6.55 -15.09
N LEU A 87 4.21 7.02 -14.41
CA LEU A 87 4.13 7.42 -12.99
C LEU A 87 3.07 8.48 -12.73
N ALA A 88 2.97 9.49 -13.60
CA ALA A 88 1.97 10.55 -13.48
C ALA A 88 0.53 10.01 -13.65
N GLN A 89 0.33 9.00 -14.50
CA GLN A 89 -0.96 8.36 -14.65
C GLN A 89 -1.29 7.52 -13.41
N PHE A 90 -0.36 6.68 -12.98
CA PHE A 90 -0.50 5.84 -11.80
C PHE A 90 -0.79 6.66 -10.53
N ALA A 91 -0.11 7.79 -10.33
CA ALA A 91 -0.38 8.70 -9.22
C ALA A 91 -1.77 9.35 -9.29
N ARG A 92 -2.27 9.67 -10.50
CA ARG A 92 -3.64 10.16 -10.67
C ARG A 92 -4.65 9.08 -10.33
N GLU A 93 -4.44 7.85 -10.80
CA GLU A 93 -5.32 6.71 -10.50
C GLU A 93 -5.38 6.44 -8.99
N LEU A 94 -4.24 6.47 -8.29
CA LEU A 94 -4.19 6.35 -6.82
C LEU A 94 -5.05 7.41 -6.11
N ARG A 95 -4.94 8.68 -6.53
CA ARG A 95 -5.71 9.78 -5.96
C ARG A 95 -7.21 9.65 -6.29
N ASP A 96 -7.54 9.30 -7.52
CA ASP A 96 -8.92 9.28 -7.99
C ASP A 96 -9.69 8.04 -7.45
N GLN A 97 -8.96 6.99 -7.03
CA GLN A 97 -9.52 5.85 -6.30
C GLN A 97 -9.97 6.16 -4.87
N GLU A 98 -9.63 7.34 -4.32
CA GLU A 98 -10.15 7.81 -3.02
C GLU A 98 -11.62 8.27 -3.10
N GLY A 99 -12.21 8.33 -4.30
CA GLY A 99 -13.64 8.55 -4.54
C GLY A 99 -14.14 9.99 -4.25
N PRO A 100 -15.27 10.42 -4.86
CA PRO A 100 -15.89 11.70 -4.52
C PRO A 100 -16.40 11.64 -3.08
N ARG A 101 -16.04 12.64 -2.26
CA ARG A 101 -16.69 12.85 -0.96
C ARG A 101 -18.17 13.17 -1.21
N ALA A 102 -19.05 12.31 -0.71
CA ALA A 102 -20.48 12.59 -0.60
C ALA A 102 -20.73 13.76 0.37
#